data_AF-A0A9D6YPX1-F1
#
_entry.id   AF-A0A9D6YPX1-F1
#
_cell.length_a   1.000
_cell.length_b   1.000
_cell.length_c   1.000
_cell.angle_alpha   90.00
_cell.angle_beta   90.00
_cell.angle_gamma   90.00
#
_symmetry.space_group_name_H-M   'P 1'
#
loop_
_entity.id
_entity.type
_entity.pdbx_description
1 polymer ?
#
loop_
_entity_poly.entity_id
_entity_poly.type
_entity_poly.pdbx_seq_one_letter_code
_entity_poly.pdbx_strand_id
1 'polypeptide(L)'
;EITRMRVKEKGKDYAFLLNQCPPAQQSARVELGAKALQAMGGLLAPLVSSRVDYQEAARLGRGVGEFNPDGVAAEEMRELWASIKHRLKKPASAAKTPSAKPTKAVRNAA
;
A
#
# COMPACT_ATOMS: atom_id res chain seq x y z
N GLU A 1 -12.13 -9.79 2.17
CA GLU A 1 -13.24 -8.80 2.06
C GLU A 1 -13.74 -8.30 3.43
N ILE A 2 -13.97 -9.18 4.41
CA ILE A 2 -14.54 -8.85 5.74
C ILE A 2 -13.78 -7.74 6.47
N THR A 3 -12.44 -7.77 6.51
CA THR A 3 -11.63 -6.75 7.21
C THR A 3 -11.86 -5.34 6.67
N ARG A 4 -11.87 -5.18 5.34
CA ARG A 4 -12.12 -3.88 4.69
C ARG A 4 -13.52 -3.36 5.00
N MET A 5 -14.53 -4.24 4.95
CA MET A 5 -15.92 -3.87 5.25
C MET A 5 -16.05 -3.38 6.70
N ARG A 6 -15.49 -4.11 7.67
CA ARG A 6 -15.52 -3.71 9.09
C ARG A 6 -14.83 -2.37 9.35
N VAL A 7 -13.73 -2.06 8.65
CA VAL A 7 -13.05 -0.77 8.77
C VAL A 7 -13.90 0.36 8.19
N LYS A 8 -14.55 0.12 7.04
CA LYS A 8 -15.51 1.07 6.44
C LYS A 8 -16.73 1.32 7.34
N GLU A 9 -17.32 0.28 7.91
CA GLU A 9 -18.46 0.38 8.83
C GLU A 9 -18.14 1.25 10.05
N LYS A 10 -16.89 1.24 10.51
CA LYS A 10 -16.42 2.09 11.61
C LYS A 10 -16.09 3.53 11.20
N GLY A 11 -16.27 3.89 9.93
CA GLY A 11 -15.99 5.23 9.41
C GLY A 11 -14.53 5.66 9.57
N LYS A 12 -13.59 4.70 9.55
CA LYS A 12 -12.16 4.97 9.71
C LYS A 12 -11.46 5.01 8.36
N ASP A 13 -10.62 6.02 8.17
CA ASP A 13 -9.71 6.07 7.03
C ASP A 13 -8.72 4.92 7.08
N TYR A 14 -8.47 4.31 5.92
CA TYR A 14 -7.52 3.20 5.80
C TYR A 14 -6.76 3.32 4.48
N ALA A 15 -5.57 2.72 4.46
CA ALA A 15 -4.71 2.62 3.29
C ALA A 15 -4.17 1.20 3.19
N PHE A 16 -3.79 0.79 1.99
CA PHE A 16 -3.00 -0.44 1.80
C PHE A 16 -1.52 -0.10 1.73
N LEU A 17 -0.69 -0.99 2.24
CA LEU A 17 0.76 -1.01 2.03
C LEU A 17 1.10 -2.36 1.41
N LEU A 18 1.81 -2.36 0.29
CA LEU A 18 2.38 -3.59 -0.25
C LEU A 18 3.85 -3.65 0.18
N ASN A 19 4.18 -4.64 0.99
CA ASN A 19 5.52 -4.87 1.51
C ASN A 19 6.05 -6.24 1.07
N GLN A 20 7.36 -6.44 1.27
CA GLN A 20 8.06 -7.66 0.85
C GLN A 20 7.94 -7.93 -0.66
N CYS A 21 7.99 -6.86 -1.46
CA CYS A 21 7.99 -6.97 -2.92
C CYS A 21 9.36 -7.46 -3.43
N PRO A 22 9.43 -8.52 -4.25
CA PRO A 22 10.70 -8.99 -4.80
C PRO A 22 11.47 -7.86 -5.54
N PRO A 23 12.75 -7.58 -5.22
CA PRO A 23 13.48 -6.44 -5.78
C PRO A 23 13.75 -6.52 -7.28
N ALA A 24 13.94 -7.74 -7.80
CA ALA A 24 14.42 -7.96 -9.16
C ALA A 24 13.31 -7.99 -10.23
N GLN A 25 12.04 -8.00 -9.84
CA GLN A 25 10.92 -8.05 -10.78
C GLN A 25 9.74 -7.30 -10.18
N GLN A 26 9.41 -6.13 -10.74
CA GLN A 26 8.01 -5.67 -10.78
C GLN A 26 7.24 -6.66 -11.65
N SER A 27 7.02 -7.86 -11.10
CA SER A 27 6.30 -8.90 -11.80
C SER A 27 4.89 -8.39 -12.08
N ALA A 28 4.30 -8.83 -13.18
CA ALA A 28 2.91 -8.52 -13.53
C ALA A 28 1.95 -8.77 -12.34
N ARG A 29 2.30 -9.71 -11.45
CA ARG A 29 1.58 -9.99 -10.20
C ARG A 29 1.61 -8.82 -9.20
N VAL A 30 2.77 -8.21 -8.98
CA VAL A 30 2.93 -7.05 -8.08
C VAL A 30 2.16 -5.86 -8.63
N GLU A 31 2.27 -5.60 -9.94
CA GLU A 31 1.53 -4.51 -10.59
C GLU A 31 0.02 -4.71 -10.54
N LEU A 32 -0.46 -5.92 -10.85
CA LEU A 32 -1.89 -6.25 -10.79
C LEU A 32 -2.42 -6.09 -9.37
N GLY A 33 -1.68 -6.58 -8.37
CA GLY A 33 -2.02 -6.40 -6.96
C GLY A 33 -2.07 -4.92 -6.57
N ALA A 34 -1.07 -4.12 -6.98
CA ALA A 34 -1.03 -2.70 -6.71
C ALA A 34 -2.24 -1.97 -7.33
N LYS A 35 -2.58 -2.24 -8.59
CA LYS A 35 -3.75 -1.67 -9.28
C LYS A 35 -5.05 -2.03 -8.56
N ALA A 36 -5.21 -3.29 -8.15
CA ALA A 36 -6.39 -3.74 -7.43
C ALA A 36 -6.54 -3.05 -6.06
N LEU A 37 -5.45 -2.94 -5.29
CA LEU A 37 -5.45 -2.27 -3.99
C LEU A 37 -5.72 -0.77 -4.11
N GLN A 38 -5.14 -0.11 -5.12
CA GLN A 38 -5.40 1.29 -5.42
C GLN A 38 -6.90 1.54 -5.66
N ALA A 39 -7.54 0.69 -6.48
CA ALA A 39 -8.98 0.78 -6.76
C ALA A 39 -9.88 0.56 -5.53
N MET A 40 -9.40 -0.17 -4.51
CA MET A 40 -10.21 -0.52 -3.34
C MET A 40 -10.17 0.49 -2.18
N GLY A 41 -9.17 1.38 -2.11
CA GLY A 41 -9.04 2.30 -0.96
C GLY A 41 -7.73 3.11 -0.88
N GLY A 42 -6.94 3.13 -1.95
CA GLY A 42 -5.68 3.84 -2.01
C GLY A 42 -4.51 3.05 -1.42
N LEU A 43 -3.45 2.95 -2.21
CA LEU A 43 -2.19 2.30 -1.90
C LEU A 43 -1.16 3.36 -1.50
N LEU A 44 -0.41 3.10 -0.43
CA LEU A 44 0.74 3.92 -0.05
C LEU A 44 1.90 3.68 -1.03
N ALA A 45 2.69 4.73 -1.22
CA ALA A 45 3.92 4.69 -1.99
C ALA A 45 5.11 4.98 -1.06
N PRO A 46 6.29 4.38 -1.30
CA PRO A 46 6.59 3.40 -2.34
C PRO A 46 6.04 2.00 -1.98
N LEU A 47 6.09 1.07 -2.94
CA LEU A 47 6.01 -0.36 -2.60
C LEU A 47 7.30 -0.73 -1.87
N VAL A 48 7.20 -1.45 -0.75
CA VAL A 48 8.38 -1.78 0.06
C VAL A 48 8.96 -3.11 -0.41
N SER A 49 10.21 -3.09 -0.87
CA SER A 49 10.89 -4.29 -1.35
C SER A 49 11.29 -5.22 -0.22
N SER A 50 11.36 -6.52 -0.50
CA SER A 50 12.00 -7.49 0.40
C SER A 50 13.51 -7.32 0.32
N ARG A 51 14.12 -6.70 1.33
CA ARG A 51 15.56 -6.43 1.42
C ARG A 51 16.15 -7.05 2.67
N VAL A 52 17.40 -7.47 2.59
CA VAL A 52 18.17 -8.03 3.72
C VAL A 52 18.32 -7.01 4.84
N ASP A 53 18.50 -5.71 4.53
CA ASP A 53 18.63 -4.64 5.53
C ASP A 53 17.46 -4.63 6.54
N TYR A 54 16.22 -4.92 6.12
CA TYR A 54 15.09 -5.02 7.05
C TYR A 54 15.24 -6.19 8.03
N GLN A 55 15.77 -7.33 7.56
CA GLN A 55 15.99 -8.52 8.37
C GLN A 55 17.17 -8.33 9.33
N GLU A 56 18.27 -7.75 8.87
CA GLU A 56 19.43 -7.46 9.72
C GLU A 56 19.15 -6.39 10.77
N ALA A 57 18.43 -5.32 10.41
CA ALA A 57 17.99 -4.31 11.37
C ALA A 57 17.12 -4.95 12.46
N ALA A 58 16.14 -5.78 12.07
CA ALA A 58 15.29 -6.50 13.03
C ALA A 58 16.10 -7.44 13.95
N ARG A 59 17.08 -8.18 13.41
CA ARG A 59 17.97 -9.06 14.18
C ARG A 59 18.76 -8.31 15.25
N LEU A 60 19.12 -7.05 14.98
CA LEU A 60 19.85 -6.17 15.89
C LEU A 60 18.94 -5.32 16.79
N GLY A 61 17.61 -5.46 16.69
CA GLY A 61 16.65 -4.64 17.44
C GLY A 61 16.63 -3.18 17.01
N ARG A 62 16.96 -2.88 15.75
CA ARG A 62 17.05 -1.53 15.19
C ARG A 62 16.02 -1.31 14.08
N GLY A 63 15.70 -0.05 13.82
CA GLY A 63 15.09 0.37 12.56
C GLY A 63 16.13 0.43 11.42
N VAL A 64 15.70 0.27 10.17
CA VAL A 64 16.60 0.37 9.01
C VAL A 64 17.30 1.71 8.90
N GLY A 65 16.67 2.80 9.36
CA GLY A 65 17.29 4.12 9.45
C GLY A 65 18.39 4.24 10.51
N GLU A 66 18.46 3.34 11.48
CA GLU A 66 19.51 3.27 12.51
C GLU A 66 20.59 2.23 12.15
N PHE A 67 20.21 1.21 11.37
CA PHE A 67 21.11 0.17 10.90
C PHE A 67 21.98 0.65 9.72
N ASN A 68 21.34 1.19 8.68
CA ASN A 68 22.00 1.71 7.49
C ASN A 68 21.28 3.00 7.02
N PRO A 69 21.60 4.16 7.62
CA PRO A 69 20.86 5.42 7.39
C PRO A 69 20.83 5.89 5.94
N ASP A 70 21.86 5.54 5.17
CA ASP A 70 22.04 5.90 3.77
C ASP A 70 21.63 4.77 2.81
N GLY A 71 21.14 3.66 3.36
CA GLY A 71 20.68 2.51 2.60
C GLY A 71 19.32 2.71 1.94
N VAL A 72 19.08 1.96 0.87
CA VAL A 72 17.81 2.01 0.10
C VAL A 72 16.60 1.65 0.98
N ALA A 73 16.75 0.74 1.94
CA ALA A 73 15.68 0.42 2.87
C ALA A 73 15.31 1.60 3.78
N ALA A 74 16.31 2.37 4.24
CA ALA A 74 16.05 3.58 5.03
C ALA A 74 15.37 4.66 4.18
N GLU A 75 15.78 4.81 2.92
CA GLU A 75 15.12 5.70 1.96
C GLU A 75 13.66 5.32 1.71
N GLU A 76 13.37 4.05 1.44
CA GLU A 76 11.98 3.54 1.29
C GLU A 76 11.10 3.88 2.50
N MET A 77 11.63 3.78 3.73
CA MET A 77 10.88 4.16 4.94
C MET A 77 10.67 5.67 5.06
N ARG A 78 11.64 6.49 4.66
CA ARG A 78 11.49 7.95 4.61
C ARG A 78 10.41 8.36 3.61
N GLU A 79 10.40 7.77 2.42
CA GLU A 79 9.39 8.01 1.40
C GLU A 79 8.00 7.54 1.84
N LEU A 80 7.91 6.35 2.44
CA LEU A 80 6.66 5.81 2.99
C LEU A 80 6.08 6.76 4.04
N TRP A 81 6.94 7.27 4.94
CA TRP A 81 6.51 8.24 5.94
C TRP A 81 6.04 9.56 5.32
N ALA A 82 6.68 10.02 4.24
CA ALA A 82 6.22 11.18 3.50
C ALA A 82 4.82 10.96 2.88
N SER A 83 4.56 9.77 2.31
CA SER A 83 3.25 9.40 1.76
C SER A 83 2.16 9.36 2.83
N ILE A 84 2.46 8.78 3.99
CA ILE A 84 1.54 8.76 5.15
C ILE A 84 1.22 10.20 5.60
N LYS A 85 2.25 11.04 5.79
CA LYS A 85 2.05 12.44 6.18
C LYS A 85 1.21 13.21 5.18
N HIS A 86 1.43 13.00 3.88
CA HIS A 86 0.62 13.64 2.83
C HIS A 86 -0.85 13.24 2.94
N ARG A 87 -1.13 11.95 3.18
CA ARG A 87 -2.50 11.46 3.33
C ARG A 87 -3.19 12.00 4.58
N LEU A 88 -2.49 12.06 5.71
CA LEU A 88 -3.02 12.57 6.98
C LEU A 88 -3.35 14.08 6.91
N LYS A 89 -2.64 14.85 6.09
CA LYS A 89 -2.93 16.28 5.88
C LYS A 89 -4.18 16.53 5.05
N LYS A 90 -4.70 15.52 4.35
CA LYS A 90 -5.93 15.65 3.56
C LYS A 90 -7.14 15.60 4.51
N PRO A 91 -7.99 16.63 4.56
CA PRO A 91 -9.15 16.62 5.44
C PRO A 91 -10.08 15.45 5.08
N ALA A 92 -10.54 14.72 6.11
CA ALA A 92 -11.34 13.49 6.01
C ALA A 92 -12.66 13.63 5.20
N SER A 93 -13.05 14.86 4.84
CA SER A 93 -14.22 15.18 4.04
C SER A 93 -14.10 14.85 2.54
N ALA A 94 -12.90 14.57 2.02
CA ALA A 94 -12.69 14.41 0.57
C ALA A 94 -12.77 12.96 0.06
N ALA A 95 -12.98 11.97 0.93
CA ALA A 95 -13.04 10.55 0.58
C ALA A 95 -14.48 10.05 0.33
N LYS A 96 -15.32 10.81 -0.39
CA LYS A 96 -16.52 10.23 -1.00
C LYS A 96 -16.07 9.40 -2.21
N THR A 97 -15.88 8.10 -2.02
CA THR A 97 -15.70 7.16 -3.13
C THR A 97 -16.98 7.17 -3.98
N PRO A 98 -16.91 7.44 -5.31
CA PRO A 98 -18.06 7.24 -6.17
C PRO A 98 -18.41 5.74 -6.16
N SER A 99 -19.62 5.42 -5.72
CA SER A 99 -20.19 4.08 -5.84
C SER A 99 -20.18 3.69 -7.32
N ALA A 100 -19.33 2.74 -7.69
CA ALA A 100 -19.37 2.13 -9.01
C ALA A 100 -20.75 1.46 -9.19
N LYS A 101 -21.57 2.00 -10.10
CA LYS A 101 -22.84 1.38 -10.49
C LYS A 101 -22.55 0.02 -11.15
N PRO A 102 -23.34 -1.03 -10.90
CA PRO A 102 -23.12 -2.33 -11.52
C PRO A 102 -23.41 -2.25 -13.03
N THR A 103 -22.38 -2.50 -13.85
CA THR A 103 -22.52 -2.61 -15.30
C THR A 103 -23.21 -3.94 -15.63
N LYS A 104 -24.35 -3.88 -16.34
CA LYS A 104 -25.14 -5.05 -16.75
C LYS A 104 -24.28 -6.02 -17.59
N ALA A 105 -24.34 -7.30 -17.25
CA ALA A 105 -23.74 -8.38 -18.01
C ALA A 105 -24.37 -8.49 -19.40
N VAL A 106 -23.57 -8.37 -20.44
CA VAL A 106 -23.96 -8.70 -21.82
C VAL A 106 -23.83 -10.22 -21.97
N ARG A 107 -24.97 -10.91 -22.11
CA ARG A 107 -25.03 -12.29 -22.58
C ARG A 107 -24.75 -12.28 -24.09
N ASN A 108 -23.70 -12.97 -24.53
CA ASN A 108 -23.57 -13.34 -25.94
C ASN A 108 -23.77 -14.85 -26.08
N ALA A 109 -24.72 -15.18 -26.97
CA ALA A 109 -24.99 -16.51 -27.47
C ALA A 109 -23.90 -16.94 -28.46
N ALA A 110 -23.55 -18.21 -28.40
CA ALA A 110 -23.04 -19.03 -29.49
C ALA A 110 -23.52 -20.46 -29.25
#